data_AF-A0A967JLK1-F1
#
_entry.id   AF-A0A967JLK1-F1
#
_cell.length_a   1.000
_cell.length_b   1.000
_cell.length_c   1.000
_cell.angle_alpha   90.00
_cell.angle_beta   90.00
_cell.angle_gamma   90.00
#
_symmetry.space_group_name_H-M   'P 1'
#
loop_
_entity.id
_entity.type
_entity.pdbx_description
1 polymer ?
#
loop_
_entity_poly.entity_id
_entity_poly.type
_entity_poly.pdbx_seq_one_letter_code
_entity_poly.pdbx_strand_id
1 'polypeptide(L)'
;IATEIQSAIPNVQMGVGQYRDFPLGSGGPLGIGYGSSGDDAYKHEQDITDDLSLVQAALDRLSAGGGADGPESLTEALYQTATGAGGSWSDGSSSYSIPSKTCPMVLDEVGTRRGYPCFRPGALPIIIGVTDINSHEGTDTGADYEGISPATATLGEGVSSLQMLGARFIGVSVTSTTARADLEHYATETGTIGSSGPLVYDAPSGTISGVIVDGIEDLVGGVEQDVSTRTENVAGNPDDFDATQFIKAIIAIEGYGPGGVAGTGYDSKAEDRFFGVVPGTQVDFEIDFYNDVRPPADTSQIFEARIIVVGNGVADLDARNVYIIVPPEGAVVLI
;
A
#
# COMPACT_ATOMS: atom_id res chain seq x y z
N ILE A 1 -17.63 4.09 11.41
CA ILE A 1 -16.33 3.62 10.90
C ILE A 1 -15.61 4.65 10.02
N ALA A 2 -16.11 5.05 8.85
CA ALA A 2 -15.36 5.97 7.97
C ALA A 2 -14.97 7.30 8.65
N THR A 3 -15.90 7.90 9.41
CA THR A 3 -15.64 9.10 10.23
C THR A 3 -14.66 8.85 11.38
N GLU A 4 -14.69 7.66 11.98
CA GLU A 4 -13.79 7.30 13.10
C GLU A 4 -12.35 7.15 12.58
N ILE A 5 -12.17 6.45 11.46
CA ILE A 5 -10.86 6.30 10.80
C ILE A 5 -10.29 7.66 10.39
N GLN A 6 -11.11 8.55 9.81
CA GLN A 6 -10.66 9.90 9.43
C GLN A 6 -10.26 10.76 10.63
N SER A 7 -10.86 10.53 11.80
CA SER A 7 -10.45 11.21 13.03
C SER A 7 -9.09 10.73 13.54
N ALA A 8 -8.75 9.45 13.31
CA ALA A 8 -7.49 8.85 13.73
C ALA A 8 -6.33 9.16 12.76
N ILE A 9 -6.57 9.17 11.45
CA ILE A 9 -5.56 9.50 10.42
C ILE A 9 -5.98 10.72 9.61
N PRO A 10 -5.37 11.90 9.90
CA PRO A 10 -5.55 13.08 9.07
C PRO A 10 -5.15 12.80 7.61
N ASN A 11 -6.00 13.17 6.65
CA ASN A 11 -5.84 12.92 5.20
C ASN A 11 -5.95 11.45 4.76
N VAL A 12 -6.58 10.57 5.55
CA VAL A 12 -7.01 9.26 5.05
C VAL A 12 -8.07 9.42 3.96
N GLN A 13 -7.98 8.59 2.93
CA GLN A 13 -9.02 8.39 1.92
C GLN A 13 -9.30 6.89 1.82
N MET A 14 -10.53 6.52 1.52
CA MET A 14 -10.98 5.14 1.63
C MET A 14 -11.68 4.68 0.35
N GLY A 15 -11.46 3.42 -0.01
CA GLY A 15 -12.19 2.70 -1.04
C GLY A 15 -12.82 1.44 -0.44
N VAL A 16 -13.72 0.80 -1.18
CA VAL A 16 -14.45 -0.40 -0.73
C VAL A 16 -14.46 -1.43 -1.85
N GLY A 17 -14.22 -2.68 -1.48
CA GLY A 17 -14.41 -3.85 -2.33
C GLY A 17 -14.99 -5.00 -1.51
N GLN A 18 -15.53 -5.99 -2.20
CA GLN A 18 -16.01 -7.24 -1.60
C GLN A 18 -15.60 -8.42 -2.45
N TYR A 19 -15.64 -9.61 -1.85
CA TYR A 19 -15.36 -10.87 -2.51
C TYR A 19 -16.21 -11.95 -1.85
N ARG A 20 -16.43 -13.02 -2.61
CA ARG A 20 -16.95 -14.29 -2.13
C ARG A 20 -16.08 -15.35 -2.77
N ASP A 21 -16.48 -15.79 -3.96
CA ASP A 21 -15.81 -16.84 -4.68
C ASP A 21 -15.96 -16.67 -6.20
N PHE A 22 -15.18 -17.41 -6.99
CA PHE A 22 -15.39 -17.51 -8.42
C PHE A 22 -16.74 -18.18 -8.70
N PRO A 23 -17.64 -17.56 -9.50
CA PRO A 23 -18.91 -18.19 -9.89
C PRO A 23 -18.70 -19.23 -11.01
N LEU A 24 -17.69 -20.08 -10.82
CA LEU A 24 -17.18 -21.13 -11.69
C LEU A 24 -16.95 -22.39 -10.85
N GLY A 25 -16.52 -23.47 -11.52
CA GLY A 25 -16.26 -24.74 -10.87
C GLY A 25 -17.42 -25.71 -11.02
N SER A 26 -17.09 -26.93 -11.41
CA SER A 26 -17.90 -28.12 -11.23
C SER A 26 -17.20 -29.17 -10.36
N GLY A 27 -16.03 -28.79 -9.79
CA GLY A 27 -15.00 -29.70 -9.30
C GLY A 27 -14.52 -29.47 -7.86
N GLY A 28 -15.22 -28.68 -7.03
CA GLY A 28 -14.93 -28.65 -5.60
C GLY A 28 -14.98 -30.08 -5.01
N PRO A 29 -14.47 -30.33 -3.78
CA PRO A 29 -14.25 -31.68 -3.22
C PRO A 29 -15.45 -32.64 -3.26
N LEU A 30 -16.66 -32.11 -3.52
CA LEU A 30 -17.94 -32.82 -3.57
C LEU A 30 -18.66 -32.75 -4.95
N GLY A 31 -18.00 -32.26 -6.01
CA GLY A 31 -18.63 -32.00 -7.32
C GLY A 31 -19.61 -30.81 -7.28
N ILE A 32 -19.46 -29.95 -6.29
CA ILE A 32 -20.14 -28.66 -6.15
C ILE A 32 -19.25 -27.58 -6.78
N GLY A 33 -19.86 -26.54 -7.34
CA GLY A 33 -19.09 -25.38 -7.81
C GLY A 33 -18.48 -24.61 -6.65
N TYR A 34 -17.49 -23.78 -6.96
CA TYR A 34 -16.84 -22.89 -5.98
C TYR A 34 -17.86 -21.84 -5.53
N GLY A 35 -18.21 -20.91 -6.42
CA GLY A 35 -19.25 -19.92 -6.20
C GLY A 35 -20.61 -20.26 -6.81
N SER A 36 -21.64 -19.57 -6.33
CA SER A 36 -22.97 -19.52 -6.91
C SER A 36 -23.11 -18.46 -8.00
N SER A 37 -24.16 -18.55 -8.80
CA SER A 37 -24.50 -17.49 -9.75
C SER A 37 -24.79 -16.18 -8.99
N GLY A 38 -24.01 -15.14 -9.30
CA GLY A 38 -24.08 -13.83 -8.63
C GLY A 38 -23.00 -13.61 -7.56
N ASP A 39 -22.12 -14.59 -7.33
CA ASP A 39 -20.88 -14.35 -6.61
C ASP A 39 -19.84 -13.70 -7.51
N ASP A 40 -18.97 -12.92 -6.87
CA ASP A 40 -17.86 -12.24 -7.52
C ASP A 40 -16.59 -12.58 -6.75
N ALA A 41 -15.58 -13.14 -7.44
CA ALA A 41 -14.27 -13.38 -6.86
C ALA A 41 -13.61 -12.06 -6.37
N TYR A 42 -13.99 -10.95 -7.00
CA TYR A 42 -13.74 -9.61 -6.52
C TYR A 42 -14.71 -8.64 -7.18
N LYS A 43 -15.36 -7.83 -6.35
CA LYS A 43 -16.22 -6.74 -6.79
C LYS A 43 -15.76 -5.44 -6.16
N HIS A 44 -15.42 -4.51 -7.03
CA HIS A 44 -15.09 -3.15 -6.65
C HIS A 44 -16.35 -2.33 -6.41
N GLU A 45 -16.48 -1.75 -5.21
CA GLU A 45 -17.67 -0.96 -4.84
C GLU A 45 -17.40 0.55 -4.88
N GLN A 46 -16.20 1.01 -4.54
CA GLN A 46 -15.86 2.42 -4.45
C GLN A 46 -14.36 2.66 -4.58
N ASP A 47 -13.98 3.53 -5.52
CA ASP A 47 -12.61 4.06 -5.64
C ASP A 47 -12.24 4.89 -4.42
N ILE A 48 -10.93 4.95 -4.10
CA ILE A 48 -10.43 5.76 -3.00
C ILE A 48 -10.85 7.22 -3.17
N THR A 49 -11.56 7.73 -2.17
CA THR A 49 -12.08 9.09 -2.10
C THR A 49 -12.04 9.63 -0.68
N ASP A 50 -12.03 10.95 -0.54
CA ASP A 50 -12.26 11.68 0.73
C ASP A 50 -13.76 11.92 1.01
N ASP A 51 -14.65 11.60 0.07
CA ASP A 51 -16.09 11.70 0.28
C ASP A 51 -16.61 10.54 1.13
N LEU A 52 -16.72 10.80 2.43
CA LEU A 52 -17.22 9.82 3.41
C LEU A 52 -18.64 9.33 3.11
N SER A 53 -19.46 10.12 2.41
CA SER A 53 -20.83 9.70 2.08
C SER A 53 -20.83 8.63 1.00
N LEU A 54 -19.94 8.72 0.01
CA LEU A 54 -19.75 7.69 -1.01
C LEU A 54 -19.17 6.40 -0.41
N VAL A 55 -18.19 6.54 0.49
CA VAL A 55 -17.61 5.40 1.22
C VAL A 55 -18.68 4.70 2.05
N GLN A 56 -19.47 5.45 2.83
CA GLN A 56 -20.54 4.86 3.64
C GLN A 56 -21.60 4.17 2.76
N ALA A 57 -22.02 4.80 1.67
CA ALA A 57 -22.97 4.19 0.74
C ALA A 57 -22.43 2.90 0.10
N ALA A 58 -21.11 2.76 -0.05
CA ALA A 58 -20.46 1.55 -0.53
C ALA A 58 -20.38 0.47 0.55
N LEU A 59 -20.04 0.84 1.79
CA LEU A 59 -20.10 -0.06 2.93
C LEU A 59 -21.52 -0.62 3.15
N ASP A 60 -22.55 0.20 2.95
CA ASP A 60 -23.96 -0.21 3.10
C ASP A 60 -24.42 -1.21 2.02
N ARG A 61 -23.65 -1.37 0.93
CA ARG A 61 -23.88 -2.40 -0.10
C ARG A 61 -23.23 -3.74 0.22
N LEU A 62 -22.35 -3.79 1.22
CA LEU A 62 -21.74 -5.04 1.65
C LEU A 62 -22.80 -5.93 2.30
N SER A 63 -22.88 -7.16 1.83
CA SER A 63 -23.77 -8.17 2.37
C SER A 63 -22.97 -9.42 2.68
N ALA A 64 -23.10 -9.95 3.88
CA ALA A 64 -22.54 -11.25 4.22
C ALA A 64 -23.05 -12.30 3.23
N GLY A 65 -22.11 -13.08 2.72
CA GLY A 65 -22.31 -14.17 1.79
C GLY A 65 -20.99 -14.91 1.66
N GLY A 66 -21.03 -16.06 1.01
CA GLY A 66 -19.85 -16.86 0.72
C GLY A 66 -20.09 -17.66 -0.55
N GLY A 67 -19.10 -18.46 -0.92
CA GLY A 67 -19.19 -19.48 -1.93
C GLY A 67 -20.06 -20.66 -1.47
N ALA A 68 -19.90 -21.78 -2.17
CA ALA A 68 -20.68 -22.99 -1.98
C ALA A 68 -19.86 -24.15 -1.37
N ASP A 69 -18.54 -24.02 -1.25
CA ASP A 69 -17.64 -25.12 -0.90
C ASP A 69 -16.72 -24.87 0.31
N GLY A 70 -16.67 -23.64 0.82
CA GLY A 70 -16.05 -23.29 2.09
C GLY A 70 -15.00 -22.20 1.96
N PRO A 71 -13.81 -22.49 1.42
CA PRO A 71 -12.80 -21.46 1.18
C PRO A 71 -13.33 -20.36 0.24
N GLU A 72 -12.75 -19.17 0.33
CA GLU A 72 -13.22 -18.00 -0.43
C GLU A 72 -12.08 -17.39 -1.26
N SER A 73 -12.34 -16.39 -2.08
CA SER A 73 -11.38 -15.85 -3.05
C SER A 73 -10.53 -14.68 -2.56
N LEU A 74 -10.15 -14.66 -1.27
CA LEU A 74 -9.37 -13.54 -0.69
C LEU A 74 -8.06 -13.30 -1.45
N THR A 75 -7.33 -14.37 -1.81
CA THR A 75 -6.07 -14.26 -2.56
C THR A 75 -6.25 -13.52 -3.89
N GLU A 76 -7.24 -13.91 -4.70
CA GLU A 76 -7.57 -13.22 -5.96
C GLU A 76 -8.03 -11.78 -5.69
N ALA A 77 -8.86 -11.56 -4.67
CA ALA A 77 -9.34 -10.23 -4.31
C ALA A 77 -8.19 -9.27 -3.94
N LEU A 78 -7.17 -9.75 -3.23
CA LEU A 78 -5.96 -8.98 -2.91
C LEU A 78 -5.13 -8.70 -4.16
N TYR A 79 -4.94 -9.70 -5.03
CA TYR A 79 -4.25 -9.51 -6.30
C TYR A 79 -4.94 -8.45 -7.17
N GLN A 80 -6.26 -8.53 -7.32
CA GLN A 80 -7.03 -7.55 -8.09
C GLN A 80 -6.99 -6.17 -7.46
N THR A 81 -7.13 -6.09 -6.13
CA THR A 81 -7.00 -4.83 -5.37
C THR A 81 -5.66 -4.17 -5.63
N ALA A 82 -4.56 -4.94 -5.57
CA ALA A 82 -3.21 -4.41 -5.71
C ALA A 82 -2.84 -4.03 -7.15
N THR A 83 -3.25 -4.84 -8.12
CA THR A 83 -2.80 -4.71 -9.51
C THR A 83 -3.78 -3.97 -10.41
N GLY A 84 -5.09 -4.13 -10.18
CA GLY A 84 -6.11 -3.68 -11.12
C GLY A 84 -6.09 -4.43 -12.45
N ALA A 85 -5.46 -5.61 -12.52
CA ALA A 85 -5.22 -6.31 -13.78
C ALA A 85 -6.52 -6.75 -14.49
N GLY A 86 -7.56 -7.09 -13.73
CA GLY A 86 -8.71 -7.81 -14.24
C GLY A 86 -8.34 -9.23 -14.65
N GLY A 87 -9.24 -9.88 -15.38
CA GLY A 87 -9.03 -11.20 -15.92
C GLY A 87 -10.29 -11.81 -16.54
N SER A 88 -10.13 -12.95 -17.18
CA SER A 88 -11.25 -13.73 -17.73
C SER A 88 -10.93 -15.21 -17.56
N TRP A 89 -11.79 -15.89 -16.81
CA TRP A 89 -11.64 -17.28 -16.41
C TRP A 89 -12.81 -18.11 -16.93
N SER A 90 -12.55 -19.39 -17.09
CA SER A 90 -13.53 -20.36 -17.56
C SER A 90 -13.36 -21.70 -16.87
N ASP A 91 -14.48 -22.37 -16.68
CA ASP A 91 -14.53 -23.81 -16.38
C ASP A 91 -15.59 -24.43 -17.30
N GLY A 92 -15.15 -25.31 -18.20
CA GLY A 92 -16.00 -25.90 -19.23
C GLY A 92 -16.68 -24.84 -20.11
N SER A 93 -18.01 -24.75 -20.02
CA SER A 93 -18.81 -23.78 -20.77
C SER A 93 -19.13 -22.50 -19.99
N SER A 94 -18.75 -22.43 -18.71
CA SER A 94 -18.99 -21.26 -17.85
C SER A 94 -17.81 -20.31 -17.94
N SER A 95 -18.09 -19.01 -17.86
CA SER A 95 -17.07 -17.95 -17.90
C SER A 95 -17.38 -16.85 -16.91
N TYR A 96 -16.32 -16.29 -16.31
CA TYR A 96 -16.38 -15.16 -15.40
C TYR A 96 -15.26 -14.18 -15.74
N SER A 97 -15.50 -12.88 -15.61
CA SER A 97 -14.51 -11.87 -15.95
C SER A 97 -14.59 -10.67 -15.04
N ILE A 98 -13.42 -10.18 -14.64
CA ILE A 98 -13.25 -8.92 -13.96
C ILE A 98 -12.62 -7.95 -14.97
N PRO A 99 -13.23 -6.78 -15.26
CA PRO A 99 -12.60 -5.83 -16.17
C PRO A 99 -11.30 -5.29 -15.56
N SER A 100 -10.33 -4.97 -16.41
CA SER A 100 -9.12 -4.29 -15.96
C SER A 100 -9.43 -2.86 -15.50
N LYS A 101 -8.69 -2.38 -14.51
CA LYS A 101 -8.85 -1.03 -13.98
C LYS A 101 -8.05 -0.02 -14.79
N THR A 102 -8.69 1.08 -15.14
CA THR A 102 -8.01 2.31 -15.59
C THR A 102 -8.29 3.40 -14.56
N CYS A 103 -7.24 3.94 -13.95
CA CYS A 103 -7.38 5.00 -12.97
C CYS A 103 -7.47 6.38 -13.62
N PRO A 104 -8.29 7.29 -13.08
CA PRO A 104 -8.36 8.65 -13.59
C PRO A 104 -7.03 9.38 -13.36
N MET A 105 -6.63 10.19 -14.33
CA MET A 105 -5.58 11.19 -14.13
C MET A 105 -6.13 12.32 -13.26
N VAL A 106 -5.40 12.69 -12.22
CA VAL A 106 -5.71 13.83 -11.37
C VAL A 106 -4.76 14.97 -11.72
N LEU A 107 -5.31 16.16 -11.98
CA LEU A 107 -4.51 17.33 -12.31
C LEU A 107 -3.60 17.69 -11.13
N ASP A 108 -2.35 18.02 -11.43
CA ASP A 108 -1.30 18.38 -10.46
C ASP A 108 -0.89 17.26 -9.46
N GLU A 109 -1.38 16.03 -9.63
CA GLU A 109 -0.92 14.86 -8.87
C GLU A 109 0.32 14.27 -9.56
N VAL A 110 1.47 14.26 -8.87
CA VAL A 110 2.70 13.66 -9.37
C VAL A 110 2.64 12.14 -9.18
N GLY A 111 2.78 11.40 -10.28
CA GLY A 111 2.74 9.94 -10.29
C GLY A 111 1.48 9.40 -10.95
N THR A 112 1.22 8.10 -10.76
CA THR A 112 0.05 7.44 -11.35
C THR A 112 -0.64 6.62 -10.27
N ARG A 113 -1.95 6.74 -10.20
CA ARG A 113 -2.77 5.89 -9.33
C ARG A 113 -2.79 4.46 -9.85
N ARG A 114 -2.72 3.49 -8.94
CA ARG A 114 -2.57 2.05 -9.27
C ARG A 114 -3.52 1.19 -8.45
N GLY A 115 -3.66 -0.06 -8.87
CA GLY A 115 -4.57 -1.01 -8.25
C GLY A 115 -6.04 -0.71 -8.57
N TYR A 116 -6.92 -1.64 -8.22
CA TYR A 116 -8.35 -1.48 -8.49
C TYR A 116 -8.98 -0.24 -7.84
N PRO A 117 -8.67 0.13 -6.58
CA PRO A 117 -9.27 1.29 -5.94
C PRO A 117 -8.52 2.60 -6.24
N CYS A 118 -7.56 2.58 -7.17
CA CYS A 118 -6.75 3.74 -7.56
C CYS A 118 -6.02 4.40 -6.40
N PHE A 119 -5.14 3.63 -5.74
CA PHE A 119 -4.26 4.10 -4.66
C PHE A 119 -3.49 5.35 -5.09
N ARG A 120 -3.51 6.36 -4.22
CA ARG A 120 -2.81 7.64 -4.45
C ARG A 120 -1.29 7.41 -4.49
N PRO A 121 -0.56 8.03 -5.44
CA PRO A 121 0.89 8.04 -5.40
C PRO A 121 1.40 8.74 -4.12
N GLY A 122 2.48 8.23 -3.53
CA GLY A 122 3.10 8.77 -2.32
C GLY A 122 2.31 8.52 -1.02
N ALA A 123 1.11 7.94 -1.07
CA ALA A 123 0.38 7.53 0.14
C ALA A 123 0.72 6.09 0.51
N LEU A 124 0.76 5.76 1.80
CA LEU A 124 0.85 4.38 2.27
C LEU A 124 -0.46 3.63 1.96
N PRO A 125 -0.44 2.58 1.12
CA PRO A 125 -1.61 1.74 0.90
C PRO A 125 -1.84 0.85 2.14
N ILE A 126 -3.02 0.93 2.73
CA ILE A 126 -3.44 0.04 3.81
C ILE A 126 -4.62 -0.77 3.30
N ILE A 127 -4.50 -2.09 3.32
CA ILE A 127 -5.56 -3.01 2.90
C ILE A 127 -6.01 -3.80 4.12
N ILE A 128 -7.32 -3.80 4.36
CA ILE A 128 -7.92 -4.54 5.47
C ILE A 128 -8.71 -5.71 4.89
N GLY A 129 -8.26 -6.94 5.17
CA GLY A 129 -8.95 -8.16 4.79
C GLY A 129 -9.83 -8.67 5.93
N VAL A 130 -11.11 -8.85 5.67
CA VAL A 130 -12.09 -9.36 6.64
C VAL A 130 -12.68 -10.66 6.10
N THR A 131 -12.57 -11.77 6.86
CA THR A 131 -13.14 -13.07 6.48
C THR A 131 -13.38 -13.94 7.71
N ASP A 132 -14.32 -14.87 7.61
CA ASP A 132 -14.56 -15.96 8.56
C ASP A 132 -14.06 -17.32 8.08
N ILE A 133 -13.34 -17.40 6.97
CA ILE A 133 -12.82 -18.66 6.44
C ILE A 133 -11.51 -18.47 5.66
N ASN A 134 -10.77 -19.56 5.46
CA ASN A 134 -9.55 -19.55 4.66
C ASN A 134 -9.84 -19.26 3.18
N SER A 135 -8.79 -18.91 2.46
CA SER A 135 -8.84 -18.62 1.04
C SER A 135 -8.55 -19.89 0.21
N HIS A 136 -9.18 -19.98 -0.96
CA HIS A 136 -8.56 -20.69 -2.08
C HIS A 136 -7.24 -20.01 -2.45
N GLU A 137 -6.26 -20.78 -2.93
CA GLU A 137 -4.89 -20.29 -3.19
C GLU A 137 -4.31 -19.63 -1.92
N GLY A 138 -4.65 -20.19 -0.76
CA GLY A 138 -4.24 -19.74 0.57
C GLY A 138 -3.05 -20.54 1.09
N THR A 139 -2.86 -20.51 2.40
CA THR A 139 -1.81 -21.30 3.09
C THR A 139 -2.14 -22.79 3.12
N ASP A 140 -3.42 -23.17 2.99
CA ASP A 140 -3.86 -24.55 2.80
C ASP A 140 -3.98 -24.89 1.32
N THR A 141 -2.96 -25.53 0.75
CA THR A 141 -2.96 -25.94 -0.66
C THR A 141 -3.98 -27.03 -0.98
N GLY A 142 -4.58 -27.68 0.04
CA GLY A 142 -5.72 -28.57 -0.15
C GLY A 142 -6.99 -27.85 -0.57
N ALA A 143 -7.01 -26.52 -0.46
CA ALA A 143 -8.10 -25.65 -0.85
C ALA A 143 -7.83 -24.93 -2.19
N ASP A 144 -6.84 -25.30 -3.00
CA ASP A 144 -6.58 -24.58 -4.26
C ASP A 144 -7.69 -24.80 -5.31
N TYR A 145 -7.82 -23.85 -6.25
CA TYR A 145 -8.80 -24.00 -7.33
C TYR A 145 -8.35 -25.07 -8.33
N GLU A 146 -9.29 -25.93 -8.74
CA GLU A 146 -9.10 -26.95 -9.77
C GLU A 146 -10.03 -26.69 -10.96
N GLY A 147 -9.53 -26.90 -12.18
CA GLY A 147 -10.32 -26.84 -13.41
C GLY A 147 -10.63 -25.43 -13.95
N ILE A 148 -10.36 -24.37 -13.18
CA ILE A 148 -10.45 -22.99 -13.66
C ILE A 148 -9.25 -22.66 -14.58
N SER A 149 -9.52 -22.05 -15.74
CA SER A 149 -8.52 -21.64 -16.71
C SER A 149 -8.73 -20.20 -17.21
N PRO A 150 -7.68 -19.34 -17.26
CA PRO A 150 -6.31 -19.59 -16.79
C PRO A 150 -6.26 -19.82 -15.28
N ALA A 151 -5.09 -20.18 -14.73
CA ALA A 151 -4.94 -20.27 -13.28
C ALA A 151 -5.29 -18.93 -12.61
N THR A 152 -5.90 -18.99 -11.44
CA THR A 152 -6.15 -17.85 -10.56
C THR A 152 -4.87 -17.35 -9.92
N ALA A 153 -4.89 -16.18 -9.30
CA ALA A 153 -3.74 -15.66 -8.57
C ALA A 153 -3.35 -16.62 -7.44
N THR A 154 -2.09 -17.01 -7.42
CA THR A 154 -1.51 -17.83 -6.35
C THR A 154 -1.26 -17.00 -5.09
N LEU A 155 -1.09 -17.65 -3.92
CA LEU A 155 -0.70 -16.98 -2.67
C LEU A 155 0.51 -16.05 -2.86
N GLY A 156 1.54 -16.54 -3.58
CA GLY A 156 2.76 -15.78 -3.87
C GLY A 156 2.53 -14.57 -4.80
N GLU A 157 1.62 -14.66 -5.77
CA GLU A 157 1.23 -13.53 -6.60
C GLU A 157 0.43 -12.49 -5.80
N GLY A 158 -0.47 -12.95 -4.91
CA GLY A 158 -1.14 -12.09 -3.95
C GLY A 158 -0.14 -11.31 -3.09
N VAL A 159 0.79 -12.01 -2.43
CA VAL A 159 1.83 -11.40 -1.57
C VAL A 159 2.71 -10.43 -2.35
N SER A 160 3.29 -10.87 -3.47
CA SER A 160 4.19 -10.05 -4.27
C SER A 160 3.50 -8.81 -4.85
N SER A 161 2.20 -8.90 -5.20
CA SER A 161 1.44 -7.75 -5.65
C SER A 161 1.26 -6.68 -4.55
N LEU A 162 1.02 -7.10 -3.31
CA LEU A 162 0.94 -6.20 -2.16
C LEU A 162 2.32 -5.57 -1.85
N GLN A 163 3.39 -6.36 -1.91
CA GLN A 163 4.77 -5.86 -1.72
C GLN A 163 5.17 -4.87 -2.81
N MET A 164 4.85 -5.13 -4.08
CA MET A 164 5.10 -4.20 -5.19
C MET A 164 4.29 -2.91 -5.08
N LEU A 165 3.07 -3.00 -4.53
CA LEU A 165 2.27 -1.83 -4.21
C LEU A 165 2.85 -1.06 -3.01
N GLY A 166 3.67 -1.70 -2.17
CA GLY A 166 4.14 -1.19 -0.87
C GLY A 166 3.04 -1.13 0.17
N ALA A 167 2.05 -2.03 0.07
CA ALA A 167 0.91 -2.06 0.96
C ALA A 167 1.26 -2.64 2.32
N ARG A 168 0.52 -2.20 3.34
CA ARG A 168 0.39 -2.84 4.64
C ARG A 168 -0.95 -3.55 4.72
N PHE A 169 -0.97 -4.74 5.30
CA PHE A 169 -2.15 -5.59 5.41
C PHE A 169 -2.55 -5.79 6.87
N ILE A 170 -3.81 -5.50 7.17
CA ILE A 170 -4.43 -5.80 8.47
C ILE A 170 -5.49 -6.86 8.26
N GLY A 171 -5.44 -7.93 9.06
CA GLY A 171 -6.43 -9.00 9.03
C GLY A 171 -7.51 -8.85 10.10
N VAL A 172 -8.75 -9.18 9.76
CA VAL A 172 -9.85 -9.32 10.71
C VAL A 172 -10.49 -10.69 10.53
N SER A 173 -10.25 -11.59 11.48
CA SER A 173 -10.85 -12.92 11.52
C SER A 173 -12.21 -12.88 12.20
N VAL A 174 -13.27 -13.22 11.49
CA VAL A 174 -14.62 -13.30 12.02
C VAL A 174 -14.90 -14.76 12.39
N THR A 175 -15.07 -15.09 13.67
CA THR A 175 -15.64 -16.39 14.12
C THR A 175 -14.92 -17.71 13.77
N SER A 176 -13.81 -17.76 13.01
CA SER A 176 -13.10 -19.01 12.69
C SER A 176 -11.59 -18.96 12.85
N THR A 177 -10.99 -20.15 13.02
CA THR A 177 -9.55 -20.34 13.11
C THR A 177 -8.88 -20.55 11.76
N THR A 178 -9.61 -20.90 10.70
CA THR A 178 -9.02 -21.21 9.39
C THR A 178 -8.66 -19.95 8.61
N ALA A 179 -9.49 -18.90 8.71
CA ALA A 179 -9.17 -17.56 8.19
C ALA A 179 -7.82 -17.03 8.67
N ARG A 180 -7.52 -17.28 9.95
CA ARG A 180 -6.41 -16.64 10.65
C ARG A 180 -5.05 -16.94 10.02
N ALA A 181 -4.83 -18.16 9.52
CA ALA A 181 -3.55 -18.54 8.92
C ALA A 181 -3.23 -17.69 7.68
N ASP A 182 -4.19 -17.48 6.79
CA ASP A 182 -4.00 -16.68 5.58
C ASP A 182 -3.83 -15.19 5.91
N LEU A 183 -4.64 -14.68 6.84
CA LEU A 183 -4.54 -13.30 7.31
C LEU A 183 -3.19 -13.01 7.96
N GLU A 184 -2.69 -13.92 8.80
CA GLU A 184 -1.37 -13.79 9.45
C GLU A 184 -0.24 -13.88 8.43
N HIS A 185 -0.39 -14.70 7.39
CA HIS A 185 0.58 -14.78 6.30
C HIS A 185 0.70 -13.44 5.56
N TYR A 186 -0.42 -12.86 5.12
CA TYR A 186 -0.39 -11.55 4.45
C TYR A 186 0.10 -10.41 5.36
N ALA A 187 -0.30 -10.40 6.63
CA ALA A 187 0.17 -9.40 7.59
C ALA A 187 1.69 -9.52 7.79
N THR A 188 2.23 -10.74 7.90
CA THR A 188 3.67 -10.99 8.05
C THR A 188 4.44 -10.56 6.80
N GLU A 189 4.02 -11.02 5.62
CA GLU A 189 4.74 -10.78 4.36
C GLU A 189 4.68 -9.32 3.89
N THR A 190 3.70 -8.55 4.37
CA THR A 190 3.64 -7.10 4.14
C THR A 190 4.35 -6.28 5.23
N GLY A 191 4.99 -6.94 6.20
CA GLY A 191 5.70 -6.26 7.30
C GLY A 191 4.78 -5.56 8.29
N THR A 192 3.53 -6.01 8.40
CA THR A 192 2.52 -5.46 9.32
C THR A 192 2.54 -6.24 10.63
N ILE A 193 3.68 -6.13 11.33
CA ILE A 193 3.99 -6.89 12.55
C ILE A 193 4.10 -5.91 13.71
N GLY A 194 3.18 -6.01 14.67
CA GLY A 194 3.24 -5.25 15.91
C GLY A 194 3.99 -6.00 17.01
N SER A 195 3.99 -5.44 18.22
CA SER A 195 4.71 -6.01 19.37
C SER A 195 4.24 -7.42 19.79
N SER A 196 3.04 -7.82 19.38
CA SER A 196 2.43 -9.11 19.73
C SER A 196 2.33 -10.09 18.55
N GLY A 197 2.95 -9.77 17.42
CA GLY A 197 2.91 -10.55 16.19
C GLY A 197 2.21 -9.82 15.04
N PRO A 198 1.84 -10.54 13.97
CA PRO A 198 1.14 -9.96 12.82
C PRO A 198 -0.18 -9.30 13.27
N LEU A 199 -0.51 -8.13 12.69
CA LEU A 199 -1.74 -7.41 13.05
C LEU A 199 -2.97 -8.10 12.45
N VAL A 200 -3.44 -9.14 13.15
CA VAL A 200 -4.66 -9.89 12.86
C VAL A 200 -5.53 -9.94 14.11
N TYR A 201 -6.74 -9.40 13.98
CA TYR A 201 -7.66 -9.21 15.07
C TYR A 201 -8.88 -10.12 14.95
N ASP A 202 -9.44 -10.53 16.08
CA ASP A 202 -10.65 -11.33 16.11
C ASP A 202 -11.89 -10.43 16.28
N ALA A 203 -12.90 -10.62 15.44
CA ALA A 203 -14.20 -9.95 15.52
C ALA A 203 -15.34 -10.97 15.66
N PRO A 204 -15.44 -11.72 16.77
CA PRO A 204 -16.35 -12.86 16.91
C PRO A 204 -17.84 -12.50 16.90
N SER A 205 -18.20 -11.23 17.12
CA SER A 205 -19.58 -10.75 17.03
C SER A 205 -19.95 -10.21 15.64
N GLY A 206 -19.02 -10.23 14.67
CA GLY A 206 -19.14 -9.54 13.39
C GLY A 206 -19.14 -8.01 13.51
N THR A 207 -18.95 -7.46 14.71
CA THR A 207 -18.80 -6.00 14.92
C THR A 207 -17.35 -5.61 14.67
N ILE A 208 -17.07 -5.10 13.47
CA ILE A 208 -15.70 -4.88 12.99
C ILE A 208 -15.18 -3.44 13.16
N SER A 209 -16.06 -2.46 13.39
CA SER A 209 -15.66 -1.04 13.36
C SER A 209 -14.57 -0.67 14.37
N GLY A 210 -14.70 -1.11 15.62
CA GLY A 210 -13.68 -0.85 16.65
C GLY A 210 -12.37 -1.56 16.34
N VAL A 211 -12.45 -2.82 15.94
CA VAL A 211 -11.29 -3.65 15.57
C VAL A 211 -10.47 -3.03 14.44
N ILE A 212 -11.14 -2.47 13.44
CA ILE A 212 -10.46 -1.78 12.33
C ILE A 212 -9.74 -0.52 12.80
N VAL A 213 -10.36 0.26 13.69
CA VAL A 213 -9.73 1.46 14.26
C VAL A 213 -8.50 1.07 15.08
N ASP A 214 -8.63 0.08 15.97
CA ASP A 214 -7.52 -0.44 16.78
C ASP A 214 -6.36 -0.91 15.88
N GLY A 215 -6.66 -1.67 14.82
CA GLY A 215 -5.64 -2.15 13.89
C GLY A 215 -4.91 -1.05 13.12
N ILE A 216 -5.62 0.01 12.77
CA ILE A 216 -5.02 1.17 12.13
C ILE A 216 -4.15 1.96 13.13
N GLU A 217 -4.60 2.13 14.38
CA GLU A 217 -3.82 2.79 15.42
C GLU A 217 -2.53 2.02 15.74
N ASP A 218 -2.61 0.69 15.85
CA ASP A 218 -1.44 -0.18 16.05
C ASP A 218 -0.48 -0.13 14.86
N LEU A 219 -1.00 -0.08 13.63
CA LEU A 219 -0.16 0.10 12.44
C LEU A 219 0.59 1.44 12.48
N VAL A 220 -0.11 2.54 12.75
CA VAL A 220 0.48 3.89 12.72
C VAL A 220 1.41 4.13 13.92
N GLY A 221 1.12 3.53 15.07
CA GLY A 221 1.85 3.75 16.32
C GLY A 221 2.91 2.71 16.64
N GLY A 222 2.81 1.50 16.09
CA GLY A 222 3.57 0.35 16.57
C GLY A 222 4.25 -0.50 15.50
N VAL A 223 3.95 -0.30 14.21
CA VAL A 223 4.63 -1.03 13.14
C VAL A 223 5.84 -0.24 12.65
N GLU A 224 7.00 -0.86 12.76
CA GLU A 224 8.26 -0.29 12.30
C GLU A 224 8.31 -0.19 10.77
N GLN A 225 9.09 0.77 10.28
CA GLN A 225 9.27 1.00 8.85
C GLN A 225 10.71 1.33 8.49
N ASP A 226 11.12 0.89 7.30
CA ASP A 226 12.38 1.35 6.74
C ASP A 226 12.21 2.77 6.21
N VAL A 227 13.19 3.64 6.48
CA VAL A 227 13.13 5.05 6.07
C VAL A 227 14.33 5.39 5.21
N SER A 228 14.07 5.80 3.98
CA SER A 228 15.09 6.20 3.00
C SER A 228 14.75 7.56 2.39
N THR A 229 15.47 7.97 1.35
CA THR A 229 15.15 9.19 0.60
C THR A 229 15.11 8.94 -0.90
N ARG A 230 14.37 9.79 -1.63
CA ARG A 230 14.45 9.91 -3.09
C ARG A 230 14.51 11.38 -3.48
N THR A 231 15.06 11.66 -4.65
CA THR A 231 15.16 13.00 -5.21
C THR A 231 14.18 13.16 -6.38
N GLU A 232 13.70 14.38 -6.56
CA GLU A 232 12.77 14.72 -7.65
C GLU A 232 13.12 16.10 -8.22
N ASN A 233 13.15 16.22 -9.54
CA ASN A 233 13.33 17.50 -10.22
C ASN A 233 12.03 18.29 -10.20
N VAL A 234 12.11 19.60 -9.96
CA VAL A 234 10.95 20.49 -10.10
C VAL A 234 10.91 21.05 -11.52
N ALA A 235 9.74 21.04 -12.14
CA ALA A 235 9.54 21.57 -13.48
C ALA A 235 9.77 23.10 -13.52
N GLY A 236 10.28 23.61 -14.65
CA GLY A 236 10.53 25.05 -14.84
C GLY A 236 11.95 25.50 -14.48
N ASN A 237 12.86 24.56 -14.18
CA ASN A 237 14.29 24.86 -14.08
C ASN A 237 14.86 25.40 -15.40
N PRO A 238 15.89 26.27 -15.35
CA PRO A 238 16.52 26.82 -16.55
C PRO A 238 16.95 25.73 -17.56
N ASP A 239 16.54 25.90 -18.81
CA ASP A 239 16.72 24.96 -19.93
C ASP A 239 16.21 23.54 -19.63
N ASP A 240 15.15 23.43 -18.82
CA ASP A 240 14.56 22.17 -18.35
C ASP A 240 15.58 21.25 -17.65
N PHE A 241 16.57 21.84 -17.00
CA PHE A 241 17.62 21.09 -16.31
C PHE A 241 17.09 20.27 -15.15
N ASP A 242 17.65 19.08 -15.02
CA ASP A 242 17.42 18.23 -13.86
C ASP A 242 18.32 18.68 -12.69
N ALA A 243 17.74 19.44 -11.77
CA ALA A 243 18.42 19.97 -10.59
C ALA A 243 18.86 18.88 -9.60
N THR A 244 18.33 17.66 -9.69
CA THR A 244 18.79 16.55 -8.83
C THR A 244 20.25 16.20 -9.07
N GLN A 245 20.82 16.55 -10.24
CA GLN A 245 22.22 16.34 -10.56
C GLN A 245 23.21 17.12 -9.67
N PHE A 246 22.74 18.14 -8.94
CA PHE A 246 23.56 18.84 -7.94
C PHE A 246 23.71 18.04 -6.64
N ILE A 247 22.81 17.10 -6.35
CA ILE A 247 22.82 16.28 -5.13
C ILE A 247 23.78 15.11 -5.36
N LYS A 248 24.84 15.04 -4.55
CA LYS A 248 25.90 14.01 -4.71
C LYS A 248 25.73 12.85 -3.76
N ALA A 249 25.27 13.11 -2.55
CA ALA A 249 24.97 12.08 -1.56
C ALA A 249 23.86 12.56 -0.62
N ILE A 250 23.09 11.58 -0.11
CA ILE A 250 22.18 11.76 1.02
C ILE A 250 22.51 10.64 1.99
N ILE A 251 23.06 10.98 3.15
CA ILE A 251 23.65 10.04 4.09
C ILE A 251 22.82 10.01 5.36
N ALA A 252 22.36 8.83 5.78
CA ALA A 252 21.68 8.62 7.05
C ALA A 252 22.66 8.81 8.22
N ILE A 253 22.43 9.82 9.06
CA ILE A 253 23.36 10.21 10.13
C ILE A 253 22.94 9.64 11.48
N GLU A 254 21.75 9.98 11.96
CA GLU A 254 21.32 9.68 13.32
C GLU A 254 19.79 9.59 13.40
N GLY A 255 19.28 8.80 14.34
CA GLY A 255 17.87 8.73 14.70
C GLY A 255 17.66 9.11 16.16
N TYR A 256 16.56 9.81 16.43
CA TYR A 256 16.16 10.26 17.74
C TYR A 256 14.77 9.69 18.06
N GLY A 257 14.76 8.62 18.86
CA GLY A 257 13.53 7.96 19.27
C GLY A 257 12.63 8.88 20.10
N PRO A 258 11.39 8.46 20.40
CA PRO A 258 10.44 9.24 21.18
C PRO A 258 11.07 9.78 22.49
N GLY A 259 11.05 11.11 22.64
CA GLY A 259 11.74 11.80 23.75
C GLY A 259 13.11 12.40 23.39
N GLY A 260 13.57 12.26 22.15
CA GLY A 260 14.75 12.94 21.61
C GLY A 260 16.09 12.27 21.91
N VAL A 261 16.09 10.98 22.22
CA VAL A 261 17.32 10.25 22.59
C VAL A 261 18.02 9.74 21.32
N ALA A 262 19.24 10.21 21.08
CA ALA A 262 20.05 9.79 19.94
C ALA A 262 20.36 8.28 19.97
N GLY A 263 20.47 7.65 18.80
CA GLY A 263 20.76 6.23 18.65
C GLY A 263 19.61 5.31 19.08
N THR A 264 18.38 5.83 19.16
CA THR A 264 17.19 5.07 19.54
C THR A 264 16.06 5.29 18.54
N GLY A 265 15.03 4.44 18.56
CA GLY A 265 13.88 4.54 17.68
C GLY A 265 14.09 3.93 16.29
N TYR A 266 15.17 3.18 16.10
CA TYR A 266 15.44 2.40 14.89
C TYR A 266 16.36 1.23 15.23
N ASP A 267 16.33 0.17 14.42
CA ASP A 267 17.14 -1.04 14.63
C ASP A 267 18.58 -0.87 14.18
N SER A 268 18.76 -0.35 12.96
CA SER A 268 20.07 -0.12 12.35
C SER A 268 19.97 0.89 11.20
N LYS A 269 21.12 1.29 10.65
CA LYS A 269 21.17 2.15 9.45
C LYS A 269 22.28 1.73 8.50
N ALA A 270 22.03 1.88 7.21
CA ALA A 270 23.04 1.88 6.17
C ALA A 270 23.44 3.32 5.83
N GLU A 271 24.24 3.52 4.80
CA GLU A 271 24.64 4.85 4.35
C GLU A 271 23.44 5.67 3.85
N ASP A 272 22.47 5.06 3.17
CA ASP A 272 21.36 5.76 2.49
C ASP A 272 19.99 5.61 3.17
N ARG A 273 19.89 4.87 4.28
CA ARG A 273 18.61 4.53 4.92
C ARG A 273 18.73 4.08 6.37
N PHE A 274 17.60 4.14 7.06
CA PHE A 274 17.34 3.53 8.37
C PHE A 274 16.45 2.30 8.23
N PHE A 275 16.67 1.30 9.08
CA PHE A 275 15.87 0.09 9.17
C PHE A 275 15.11 0.03 10.49
N GLY A 276 13.89 -0.48 10.46
CA GLY A 276 13.09 -0.71 11.66
C GLY A 276 12.78 0.58 12.44
N VAL A 277 12.49 1.68 11.75
CA VAL A 277 12.20 2.96 12.40
C VAL A 277 10.84 2.90 13.08
N VAL A 278 10.86 3.10 14.39
CA VAL A 278 9.67 3.19 15.24
C VAL A 278 8.92 4.49 14.92
N PRO A 279 7.60 4.47 14.73
CA PRO A 279 6.81 5.68 14.54
C PRO A 279 7.06 6.75 15.62
N GLY A 280 7.16 8.01 15.19
CA GLY A 280 7.49 9.15 16.06
C GLY A 280 9.00 9.39 16.26
N THR A 281 9.87 8.56 15.68
CA THR A 281 11.32 8.80 15.63
C THR A 281 11.65 9.90 14.63
N GLN A 282 12.47 10.87 15.03
CA GLN A 282 13.07 11.85 14.13
C GLN A 282 14.34 11.25 13.51
N VAL A 283 14.53 11.42 12.21
CA VAL A 283 15.73 10.94 11.49
C VAL A 283 16.45 12.11 10.84
N ASP A 284 17.78 12.06 10.88
CA ASP A 284 18.66 13.07 10.30
C ASP A 284 19.42 12.49 9.10
N PHE A 285 19.38 13.24 7.99
CA PHE A 285 20.16 12.98 6.79
C PHE A 285 21.09 14.15 6.50
N GLU A 286 22.36 13.88 6.24
CA GLU A 286 23.33 14.84 5.70
C GLU A 286 23.26 14.81 4.17
N ILE A 287 23.32 15.98 3.54
CA ILE A 287 23.15 16.10 2.10
C ILE A 287 24.33 16.87 1.52
N ASP A 288 25.02 16.23 0.57
CA ASP A 288 26.13 16.83 -0.15
C ASP A 288 25.65 17.43 -1.48
N PHE A 289 25.95 18.71 -1.67
CA PHE A 289 25.72 19.41 -2.93
C PHE A 289 27.05 19.79 -3.57
N TYR A 290 27.16 19.55 -4.88
CA TYR A 290 28.31 20.01 -5.65
C TYR A 290 27.91 20.36 -7.08
N ASN A 291 28.47 21.47 -7.59
CA ASN A 291 28.27 21.88 -8.97
C ASN A 291 29.49 21.57 -9.83
N ASP A 292 29.40 20.49 -10.59
CA ASP A 292 30.29 20.08 -11.68
C ASP A 292 29.53 19.92 -13.01
N VAL A 293 28.24 20.24 -13.03
CA VAL A 293 27.31 19.99 -14.14
C VAL A 293 26.81 21.26 -14.81
N ARG A 294 26.87 22.41 -14.13
CA ARG A 294 26.41 23.69 -14.67
C ARG A 294 27.51 24.76 -14.62
N PRO A 295 28.00 25.23 -15.79
CA PRO A 295 28.88 26.38 -15.82
C PRO A 295 28.14 27.65 -15.35
N PRO A 296 28.85 28.65 -14.81
CA PRO A 296 28.27 29.96 -14.56
C PRO A 296 27.67 30.58 -15.83
N ALA A 297 26.54 31.27 -15.69
CA ALA A 297 25.92 32.07 -16.76
C ALA A 297 26.21 33.57 -16.56
N ASP A 298 25.70 34.42 -17.46
CA ASP A 298 25.82 35.89 -17.35
C ASP A 298 25.09 36.45 -16.12
N THR A 299 24.05 35.74 -15.65
CA THR A 299 23.26 36.08 -14.46
C THR A 299 23.13 34.87 -13.54
N SER A 300 22.91 35.11 -12.23
CA SER A 300 22.61 34.02 -11.30
C SER A 300 21.42 33.19 -11.79
N GLN A 301 21.55 31.88 -11.70
CA GLN A 301 20.47 30.94 -11.98
C GLN A 301 20.06 30.24 -10.69
N ILE A 302 18.75 30.03 -10.52
CA ILE A 302 18.19 29.26 -9.41
C ILE A 302 17.64 27.97 -10.00
N PHE A 303 17.98 26.87 -9.36
CA PHE A 303 17.48 25.54 -9.68
C PHE A 303 16.76 24.99 -8.46
N GLU A 304 15.63 24.32 -8.66
CA GLU A 304 14.80 23.74 -7.61
C GLU A 304 14.73 22.22 -7.76
N ALA A 305 15.02 21.51 -6.67
CA ALA A 305 14.83 20.07 -6.54
C ALA A 305 14.08 19.77 -5.23
N ARG A 306 13.51 18.58 -5.12
CA ARG A 306 12.87 18.09 -3.89
C ARG A 306 13.61 16.86 -3.37
N ILE A 307 13.85 16.83 -2.06
CA ILE A 307 14.28 15.62 -1.34
C ILE A 307 13.07 15.13 -0.56
N ILE A 308 12.73 13.87 -0.75
CA ILE A 308 11.54 13.24 -0.18
C ILE A 308 12.00 12.11 0.72
N VAL A 309 11.56 12.14 1.98
CA VAL A 309 11.77 11.05 2.94
C VAL A 309 10.70 9.99 2.68
N VAL A 310 11.10 8.75 2.49
CA VAL A 310 10.22 7.68 2.04
C VAL A 310 10.19 6.54 3.07
N GLY A 311 8.98 6.17 3.49
CA GLY A 311 8.71 5.01 4.34
C GLY A 311 8.41 3.78 3.49
N ASN A 312 9.12 2.68 3.77
CA ASN A 312 8.99 1.38 3.11
C ASN A 312 9.07 1.45 1.57
N GLY A 313 9.77 2.45 1.03
CA GLY A 313 9.92 2.66 -0.40
C GLY A 313 8.69 3.22 -1.14
N VAL A 314 7.58 3.51 -0.45
CA VAL A 314 6.33 3.97 -1.11
C VAL A 314 5.70 5.21 -0.49
N ALA A 315 5.68 5.32 0.84
CA ALA A 315 4.98 6.42 1.50
C ALA A 315 5.90 7.66 1.59
N ASP A 316 5.46 8.79 1.08
CA ASP A 316 6.15 10.07 1.25
C ASP A 316 5.87 10.59 2.68
N LEU A 317 6.88 10.54 3.54
CA LEU A 317 6.78 10.88 4.97
C LEU A 317 7.04 12.37 5.23
N ASP A 318 8.02 12.95 4.52
CA ASP A 318 8.34 14.38 4.55
C ASP A 318 8.92 14.79 3.19
N ALA A 319 8.87 16.07 2.86
CA ALA A 319 9.48 16.61 1.66
C ALA A 319 10.09 17.99 1.91
N ARG A 320 11.28 18.21 1.36
CA ARG A 320 12.01 19.48 1.45
C ARG A 320 12.37 19.96 0.05
N ASN A 321 11.98 21.20 -0.27
CA ASN A 321 12.48 21.88 -1.46
C ASN A 321 13.89 22.38 -1.18
N VAL A 322 14.77 22.21 -2.16
CA VAL A 322 16.13 22.70 -2.14
C VAL A 322 16.34 23.63 -3.32
N TYR A 323 16.85 24.81 -3.03
CA TYR A 323 17.16 25.83 -4.02
C TYR A 323 18.68 25.94 -4.18
N ILE A 324 19.18 25.61 -5.37
CA ILE A 324 20.59 25.70 -5.73
C ILE A 324 20.81 26.99 -6.51
N ILE A 325 21.70 27.84 -6.02
CA ILE A 325 22.07 29.09 -6.68
C ILE A 325 23.40 28.88 -7.38
N VAL A 326 23.41 28.95 -8.70
CA VAL A 326 24.64 29.02 -9.50
C VAL A 326 24.92 30.50 -9.77
N PRO A 327 26.00 31.07 -9.19
CA PRO A 327 26.34 32.47 -9.38
C PRO A 327 26.81 32.75 -10.81
N PRO A 328 26.80 34.02 -11.25
CA PRO A 328 27.33 34.39 -12.55
C PRO A 328 28.86 34.30 -12.57
N GLU A 329 29.43 34.30 -13.77
CA GLU A 329 30.87 34.24 -13.95
C GLU A 329 31.60 35.37 -13.18
N GLY A 330 32.62 35.02 -12.40
CA GLY A 330 33.44 35.96 -11.65
C GLY A 330 32.81 36.51 -10.35
N ALA A 331 31.60 36.09 -9.96
CA ALA A 331 30.98 36.49 -8.70
C ALA A 331 31.36 35.56 -7.54
N VAL A 332 31.62 36.14 -6.37
CA VAL A 332 31.76 35.42 -5.09
C VAL A 332 30.42 35.49 -4.37
N VAL A 333 29.84 34.33 -4.02
CA VAL A 333 28.66 34.27 -3.17
C VAL A 333 29.13 34.49 -1.72
N LEU A 334 28.68 35.59 -1.10
CA LEU A 334 28.79 35.79 0.34
C LEU A 334 27.51 35.20 0.95
N ILE A 335 27.64 34.06 1.64
CA ILE A 335 26.57 33.40 2.39
C ILE A 335 26.81 33.64 3.88
#